data_AF-A0A412YG28-F1
#
_entry.id   AF-A0A412YG28-F1
#
_cell.length_a   1.000
_cell.length_b   1.000
_cell.length_c   1.000
_cell.angle_alpha   90.00
_cell.angle_beta   90.00
_cell.angle_gamma   90.00
#
_symmetry.space_group_name_H-M   'P 1'
#
loop_
_entity.id
_entity.type
_entity.pdbx_description
1 polymer ?
#
loop_
_entity_poly.entity_id
_entity_poly.type
_entity_poly.pdbx_seq_one_letter_code
_entity_poly.pdbx_strand_id
1 'polypeptide(L)'
;MKKNLIFALGLSLITGFTACSSEIEDGTTDIDSWEMPYEEVVAKYTYTHPCAMFNEADFTRVKTMLDNGSAPQAVKDEFNLLKSSQFTNVTYTPSPTEKIVRGDATGTGTTENSNNAMRDAAAAYQLSLLWKLTGDTKYADTSIKILNAWAKVCKEVTSNDSNHMLAAGAQGYTFANAGEIMSTYSGWAANDLTAFKKWMKDVFAPKNLDFMKRHQGTCSDHYWSNWDLVNMCSYFAIGILNEDDEMVNFVVNYFYNGVGNGYIGKLIQGTFSDPLGSGEEIAQNQESGRDQGHAMMSIAVTANLCQMAYTLLQCNPTVTQLDFFAAKDNAIMKMGEYTALFNLRNGSDQLNAAGSWLATKEQMPFNRYEYCVDCSCADKNHGAIHTAVADDNGRGNLRPGWEILFNHYAKVKKLGSGYKYAKMAADKMRPEGGVDGGSRYGTNSGAFDQLGWGTLMLYRE
;
A
#
# COMPACT_ATOMS: atom_id res chain seq x y z
N MET A 1 58.89 -58.56 -19.10
CA MET A 1 59.38 -58.89 -17.74
C MET A 1 59.09 -57.71 -16.82
N LYS A 2 58.32 -57.98 -15.74
CA LYS A 2 58.28 -57.30 -14.42
C LYS A 2 58.23 -55.75 -14.38
N LYS A 3 57.06 -55.20 -13.96
CA LYS A 3 56.79 -54.46 -12.70
C LYS A 3 57.51 -53.09 -12.59
N ASN A 4 56.92 -51.97 -12.19
CA ASN A 4 55.63 -51.57 -11.63
C ASN A 4 55.71 -50.05 -11.33
N LEU A 5 54.56 -49.34 -11.38
CA LEU A 5 54.22 -48.11 -10.61
C LEU A 5 55.00 -46.80 -10.90
N ILE A 6 54.48 -45.55 -10.88
CA ILE A 6 53.14 -44.94 -10.78
C ILE A 6 53.32 -43.38 -10.92
N PHE A 7 52.24 -42.66 -11.31
CA PHE A 7 51.95 -41.21 -11.18
C PHE A 7 52.82 -40.15 -11.90
N ALA A 8 52.19 -39.40 -12.82
CA ALA A 8 52.42 -37.95 -12.97
C ALA A 8 51.11 -37.26 -13.39
N LEU A 9 50.76 -36.23 -12.61
CA LEU A 9 49.54 -35.43 -12.64
C LEU A 9 49.32 -34.67 -13.96
N GLY A 10 48.05 -34.42 -14.24
CA GLY A 10 47.60 -33.57 -15.35
C GLY A 10 47.96 -32.10 -15.16
N LEU A 11 48.24 -31.46 -16.29
CA LEU A 11 48.43 -30.03 -16.43
C LEU A 11 47.07 -29.40 -16.75
N SER A 12 46.38 -28.87 -15.74
CA SER A 12 45.29 -27.91 -15.94
C SER A 12 45.83 -26.51 -15.73
N LEU A 13 45.82 -25.72 -16.81
CA LEU A 13 46.14 -24.30 -16.83
C LEU A 13 45.17 -23.53 -15.93
N ILE A 14 45.68 -23.05 -14.80
CA ILE A 14 45.05 -22.02 -13.97
C ILE A 14 45.39 -20.67 -14.59
N THR A 15 44.42 -20.02 -15.23
CA THR A 15 44.50 -18.59 -15.53
C THR A 15 44.31 -17.82 -14.23
N GLY A 16 45.40 -17.20 -13.76
CA GLY A 16 45.45 -16.43 -12.52
C GLY A 16 44.55 -15.20 -12.57
N PHE A 17 43.77 -15.03 -11.51
CA PHE A 17 43.20 -13.75 -11.12
C PHE A 17 44.35 -12.84 -10.65
N THR A 18 44.70 -11.83 -11.46
CA THR A 18 45.38 -10.64 -10.95
C THR A 18 44.32 -9.67 -10.45
N ALA A 19 43.93 -9.83 -9.19
CA ALA A 19 43.35 -8.73 -8.41
C ALA A 19 44.53 -7.93 -7.85
N CYS A 20 44.78 -6.76 -8.42
CA CYS A 20 45.68 -5.79 -7.82
C CYS A 20 44.96 -5.15 -6.63
N SER A 21 45.20 -5.64 -5.41
CA SER A 21 44.94 -4.90 -4.19
C SER A 21 46.19 -4.08 -3.84
N SER A 22 46.13 -2.76 -4.08
CA SER A 22 47.15 -1.82 -3.62
C SER A 22 46.71 -1.03 -2.38
N GLU A 23 45.77 -1.52 -1.58
CA GLU A 23 45.28 -0.81 -0.39
C GLU A 23 45.01 -1.75 0.79
N ILE A 24 46.06 -2.41 1.31
CA ILE A 24 46.01 -2.97 2.67
C ILE A 24 47.34 -2.62 3.33
N GLU A 25 47.42 -1.44 3.95
CA GLU A 25 48.63 -0.99 4.66
C GLU A 25 48.69 -1.53 6.11
N ASP A 26 47.55 -1.94 6.71
CA ASP A 26 47.49 -2.30 8.15
C ASP A 26 46.79 -3.64 8.50
N GLY A 27 46.51 -4.51 7.53
CA GLY A 27 46.10 -5.91 7.83
C GLY A 27 44.74 -6.10 8.51
N THR A 28 43.91 -5.06 8.63
CA THR A 28 42.49 -5.18 9.01
C THR A 28 41.62 -4.65 7.88
N THR A 29 40.98 -5.54 7.12
CA THR A 29 39.91 -5.16 6.19
C THR A 29 38.61 -5.08 6.98
N ASP A 30 37.97 -3.91 6.99
CA ASP A 30 36.65 -3.67 7.60
C ASP A 30 35.53 -4.22 6.70
N ILE A 31 35.69 -5.47 6.25
CA ILE A 31 34.72 -6.15 5.38
C ILE A 31 33.39 -6.42 6.10
N ASP A 32 33.44 -6.49 7.43
CA ASP A 32 32.27 -6.67 8.30
C ASP A 32 31.44 -5.38 8.47
N SER A 33 31.95 -4.20 8.06
CA SER A 33 31.17 -2.95 8.01
C SER A 33 30.49 -2.70 6.67
N TRP A 34 30.78 -3.52 5.66
CA TRP A 34 30.16 -3.36 4.35
C TRP A 34 28.70 -3.81 4.41
N GLU A 35 27.79 -3.03 3.83
CA GLU A 35 26.42 -3.47 3.67
C GLU A 35 26.40 -4.75 2.84
N MET A 36 25.94 -5.84 3.46
CA MET A 36 25.72 -7.09 2.77
C MET A 36 24.69 -6.87 1.66
N PRO A 37 24.92 -7.41 0.45
CA PRO A 37 23.97 -7.27 -0.64
C PRO A 37 22.61 -7.85 -0.22
N TYR A 38 21.53 -7.15 -0.58
CA TYR A 38 20.18 -7.64 -0.35
C TYR A 38 19.97 -8.97 -1.08
N GLU A 39 19.66 -10.02 -0.34
CA GLU A 39 19.27 -11.31 -0.91
C GLU A 39 17.80 -11.26 -1.35
N GLU A 40 17.56 -11.38 -2.66
CA GLU A 40 16.21 -11.37 -3.20
C GLU A 40 15.39 -12.56 -2.67
N VAL A 41 14.18 -12.26 -2.24
CA VAL A 41 13.18 -13.25 -1.88
C VAL A 41 12.71 -13.96 -3.13
N VAL A 42 12.87 -15.28 -3.14
CA VAL A 42 12.31 -16.19 -4.15
C VAL A 42 11.50 -17.26 -3.41
N ALA A 43 10.32 -16.86 -2.94
CA ALA A 43 9.44 -17.72 -2.17
C ALA A 43 8.31 -18.33 -3.03
N LYS A 44 7.72 -19.40 -2.49
CA LYS A 44 6.47 -20.00 -2.95
C LYS A 44 5.43 -19.82 -1.87
N TYR A 45 4.25 -19.39 -2.24
CA TYR A 45 3.21 -19.00 -1.29
C TYR A 45 2.03 -19.97 -1.31
N THR A 46 1.40 -20.13 -0.15
CA THR A 46 0.07 -20.69 0.00
C THR A 46 -0.94 -19.54 0.02
N TYR A 47 -1.97 -19.64 -0.79
CA TYR A 47 -3.05 -18.65 -0.91
C TYR A 47 -4.34 -19.23 -0.34
N THR A 48 -4.67 -18.90 0.91
CA THR A 48 -5.94 -19.29 1.54
C THR A 48 -6.91 -18.13 1.46
N HIS A 49 -7.65 -18.04 0.36
CA HIS A 49 -8.56 -16.91 0.10
C HIS A 49 -9.73 -16.83 1.11
N PRO A 50 -10.11 -15.62 1.59
CA PRO A 50 -9.43 -14.37 1.32
C PRO A 50 -8.11 -14.25 2.09
N CYS A 51 -7.06 -13.68 1.49
CA CYS A 51 -5.73 -13.47 2.07
C CYS A 51 -5.01 -12.21 1.56
N ALA A 52 -5.72 -11.25 0.95
CA ALA A 52 -5.18 -9.92 0.66
C ALA A 52 -5.41 -8.97 1.84
N MET A 53 -6.33 -8.01 1.76
CA MET A 53 -6.48 -7.03 2.86
C MET A 53 -6.90 -7.67 4.20
N PHE A 54 -7.80 -8.67 4.16
CA PHE A 54 -8.31 -9.39 5.32
C PHE A 54 -8.42 -10.88 5.02
N ASN A 55 -8.45 -11.72 6.05
CA ASN A 55 -8.68 -13.15 5.88
C ASN A 55 -9.99 -13.67 6.49
N GLU A 56 -10.26 -14.96 6.30
CA GLU A 56 -11.49 -15.59 6.80
C GLU A 56 -11.63 -15.49 8.32
N ALA A 57 -10.53 -15.50 9.07
CA ALA A 57 -10.55 -15.34 10.52
C ALA A 57 -10.97 -13.91 10.92
N ASP A 58 -10.53 -12.89 10.19
CA ASP A 58 -10.99 -11.51 10.40
C ASP A 58 -12.49 -11.38 10.12
N PHE A 59 -12.97 -11.89 8.98
CA PHE A 59 -14.39 -11.86 8.64
C PHE A 59 -15.24 -12.62 9.66
N THR A 60 -14.82 -13.83 10.06
CA THR A 60 -15.51 -14.63 11.07
C THR A 60 -15.59 -13.90 12.41
N ARG A 61 -14.49 -13.26 12.84
CA ARG A 61 -14.45 -12.46 14.07
C ARG A 61 -15.47 -11.34 14.02
N VAL A 62 -15.43 -10.52 12.96
CA VAL A 62 -16.32 -9.36 12.83
C VAL A 62 -17.77 -9.78 12.72
N LYS A 63 -18.07 -10.77 11.88
CA LYS A 63 -19.42 -11.32 11.72
C LYS A 63 -19.97 -11.84 13.05
N THR A 64 -19.18 -12.65 13.77
CA THR A 64 -19.61 -13.23 15.06
C THR A 64 -19.96 -12.14 16.07
N MET A 65 -19.13 -11.11 16.20
CA MET A 65 -19.40 -10.02 17.16
C MET A 65 -20.59 -9.15 16.76
N LEU A 66 -20.86 -9.00 15.45
CA LEU A 66 -22.05 -8.32 14.96
C LEU A 66 -23.32 -9.16 15.23
N ASP A 67 -23.30 -10.44 14.88
CA ASP A 67 -24.46 -11.34 15.00
C ASP A 67 -24.88 -11.57 16.46
N ASN A 68 -23.93 -11.69 17.38
CA ASN A 68 -24.20 -11.89 18.80
C ASN A 68 -24.34 -10.58 19.60
N GLY A 69 -24.20 -9.42 18.94
CA GLY A 69 -24.33 -8.09 19.56
C GLY A 69 -23.16 -7.65 20.45
N SER A 70 -22.06 -8.41 20.55
CA SER A 70 -20.87 -8.09 21.35
C SER A 70 -19.92 -7.08 20.71
N ALA A 71 -20.13 -6.72 19.43
CA ALA A 71 -19.29 -5.75 18.74
C ALA A 71 -19.19 -4.42 19.51
N PRO A 72 -17.99 -3.83 19.63
CA PRO A 72 -17.82 -2.50 20.18
C PRO A 72 -18.67 -1.46 19.42
N GLN A 73 -19.06 -0.38 20.10
CA GLN A 73 -19.96 0.62 19.48
C GLN A 73 -19.37 1.21 18.20
N ALA A 74 -18.08 1.51 18.15
CA ALA A 74 -17.41 2.02 16.95
C ALA A 74 -17.52 1.07 15.75
N VAL A 75 -17.47 -0.25 15.96
CA VAL A 75 -17.65 -1.27 14.91
C VAL A 75 -19.10 -1.28 14.43
N LYS A 76 -20.07 -1.18 15.34
CA LYS A 76 -21.50 -1.12 15.00
C LYS A 76 -21.82 0.13 14.18
N ASP A 77 -21.25 1.27 14.57
CA ASP A 77 -21.43 2.55 13.87
C ASP A 77 -20.81 2.49 12.48
N GLU A 78 -19.59 1.96 12.35
CA GLU A 78 -18.92 1.77 11.05
C GLU A 78 -19.69 0.80 10.15
N PHE A 79 -20.22 -0.29 10.70
CA PHE A 79 -21.04 -1.24 9.96
C PHE A 79 -22.34 -0.61 9.45
N ASN A 80 -22.96 0.25 10.26
CA ASN A 80 -24.14 1.02 9.85
C ASN A 80 -23.79 2.03 8.77
N LEU A 81 -22.63 2.70 8.88
CA LEU A 81 -22.13 3.61 7.85
C LEU A 81 -21.93 2.88 6.52
N LEU A 82 -21.29 1.71 6.53
CA LEU A 82 -21.10 0.87 5.33
C LEU A 82 -22.45 0.49 4.68
N LYS A 83 -23.44 0.05 5.46
CA LYS A 83 -24.80 -0.26 4.95
C LYS A 83 -25.50 0.96 4.36
N SER A 84 -25.21 2.16 4.84
CA SER A 84 -25.80 3.41 4.35
C SER A 84 -25.08 4.04 3.16
N SER A 85 -23.93 3.49 2.77
CA SER A 85 -23.13 4.00 1.66
C SER A 85 -23.92 3.97 0.33
N GLN A 86 -23.78 5.02 -0.48
CA GLN A 86 -24.34 5.03 -1.84
C GLN A 86 -23.77 3.93 -2.73
N PHE A 87 -22.60 3.40 -2.38
CA PHE A 87 -21.88 2.36 -3.11
C PHE A 87 -22.31 0.94 -2.72
N THR A 88 -23.19 0.77 -1.72
CA THR A 88 -23.67 -0.55 -1.27
C THR A 88 -25.11 -0.84 -1.67
N ASN A 89 -25.69 -0.05 -2.56
CA ASN A 89 -27.02 -0.29 -3.09
C ASN A 89 -27.07 -1.59 -3.92
N VAL A 90 -27.90 -2.56 -3.55
CA VAL A 90 -28.04 -3.84 -4.28
C VAL A 90 -28.66 -3.69 -5.68
N THR A 91 -29.15 -2.51 -6.04
CA THR A 91 -29.58 -2.18 -7.42
C THR A 91 -28.53 -1.37 -8.21
N TYR A 92 -27.30 -1.28 -7.69
CA TYR A 92 -26.20 -0.55 -8.33
C TYR A 92 -26.01 -0.98 -9.80
N THR A 93 -25.81 0.01 -10.66
CA THR A 93 -25.60 -0.18 -12.09
C THR A 93 -24.17 0.23 -12.44
N PRO A 94 -23.30 -0.72 -12.83
CA PRO A 94 -21.94 -0.40 -13.20
C PRO A 94 -21.89 0.41 -14.50
N SER A 95 -20.80 1.17 -14.65
CA SER A 95 -20.54 2.09 -15.74
C SER A 95 -19.22 1.78 -16.47
N PRO A 96 -18.99 0.52 -16.91
CA PRO A 96 -17.71 0.14 -17.49
C PRO A 96 -17.46 0.85 -18.82
N THR A 97 -16.21 1.23 -19.06
CA THR A 97 -15.74 1.85 -20.30
C THR A 97 -14.67 0.99 -20.95
N GLU A 98 -14.55 1.03 -22.28
CA GLU A 98 -13.49 0.26 -22.97
C GLU A 98 -12.09 0.73 -22.57
N LYS A 99 -11.95 2.02 -22.26
CA LYS A 99 -10.72 2.65 -21.80
C LYS A 99 -10.98 3.39 -20.50
N ILE A 100 -10.12 3.18 -19.52
CA ILE A 100 -10.03 4.02 -18.32
C ILE A 100 -9.04 5.14 -18.64
N VAL A 101 -9.51 6.38 -18.69
CA VAL A 101 -8.69 7.57 -18.96
C VAL A 101 -8.64 8.47 -17.74
N ARG A 102 -7.42 8.70 -17.22
CA ARG A 102 -7.11 9.59 -16.09
C ARG A 102 -5.97 10.52 -16.50
N GLY A 103 -6.17 11.83 -16.43
CA GLY A 103 -5.23 12.84 -16.91
C GLY A 103 -5.54 13.35 -18.30
N ASP A 104 -4.52 13.76 -19.04
CA ASP A 104 -4.63 14.27 -20.41
C ASP A 104 -5.26 13.22 -21.34
N ALA A 105 -6.47 13.51 -21.81
CA ALA A 105 -7.26 12.64 -22.67
C ALA A 105 -6.91 12.81 -24.16
N THR A 106 -6.04 13.75 -24.51
CA THR A 106 -5.65 14.05 -25.90
C THR A 106 -5.14 12.78 -26.59
N GLY A 107 -5.64 12.48 -27.80
CA GLY A 107 -5.20 11.31 -28.57
C GLY A 107 -5.69 9.95 -28.08
N THR A 108 -6.38 9.86 -26.93
CA THR A 108 -6.87 8.58 -26.38
C THR A 108 -8.15 8.08 -27.07
N GLY A 109 -8.88 8.97 -27.73
CA GLY A 109 -10.15 8.70 -28.41
C GLY A 109 -11.39 8.74 -27.52
N THR A 110 -11.25 9.13 -26.24
CA THR A 110 -12.35 9.35 -25.29
C THR A 110 -12.01 10.50 -24.35
N THR A 111 -12.97 11.05 -23.62
CA THR A 111 -12.72 12.01 -22.54
C THR A 111 -12.23 11.30 -21.27
N GLU A 112 -11.62 12.06 -20.35
CA GLU A 112 -11.31 11.58 -18.99
C GLU A 112 -12.58 10.99 -18.35
N ASN A 113 -12.46 9.78 -17.83
CA ASN A 113 -13.59 9.00 -17.33
C ASN A 113 -13.24 8.10 -16.12
N SER A 114 -12.06 8.29 -15.51
CA SER A 114 -11.57 7.43 -14.43
C SER A 114 -12.52 7.34 -13.25
N ASN A 115 -13.32 8.38 -13.00
CA ASN A 115 -14.36 8.39 -11.96
C ASN A 115 -15.33 7.19 -12.06
N ASN A 116 -15.57 6.66 -13.26
CA ASN A 116 -16.42 5.47 -13.45
C ASN A 116 -15.77 4.25 -12.78
N ALA A 117 -14.49 3.99 -13.09
CA ALA A 117 -13.73 2.89 -12.50
C ALA A 117 -13.55 3.06 -10.99
N MET A 118 -13.30 4.28 -10.52
CA MET A 118 -13.11 4.60 -9.10
C MET A 118 -14.35 4.25 -8.26
N ARG A 119 -15.53 4.71 -8.71
CA ARG A 119 -16.80 4.49 -8.02
C ARG A 119 -17.22 3.03 -8.06
N ASP A 120 -17.08 2.38 -9.22
CA ASP A 120 -17.47 0.99 -9.39
C ASP A 120 -16.56 0.03 -8.62
N ALA A 121 -15.24 0.26 -8.61
CA ALA A 121 -14.31 -0.53 -7.80
C ALA A 121 -14.65 -0.41 -6.30
N ALA A 122 -14.90 0.81 -5.82
CA ALA A 122 -15.30 1.05 -4.43
C ALA A 122 -16.64 0.37 -4.09
N ALA A 123 -17.61 0.42 -5.00
CA ALA A 123 -18.88 -0.30 -4.84
C ALA A 123 -18.67 -1.82 -4.75
N ALA A 124 -17.92 -2.40 -5.67
CA ALA A 124 -17.63 -3.84 -5.64
C ALA A 124 -16.95 -4.26 -4.32
N TYR A 125 -15.98 -3.47 -3.85
CA TYR A 125 -15.28 -3.74 -2.59
C TYR A 125 -16.21 -3.63 -1.38
N GLN A 126 -16.96 -2.54 -1.24
CA GLN A 126 -17.89 -2.33 -0.12
C GLN A 126 -19.02 -3.37 -0.08
N LEU A 127 -19.57 -3.73 -1.25
CA LEU A 127 -20.55 -4.82 -1.38
C LEU A 127 -19.94 -6.17 -0.95
N SER A 128 -18.68 -6.44 -1.29
CA SER A 128 -18.01 -7.68 -0.88
C SER A 128 -17.82 -7.79 0.64
N LEU A 129 -17.49 -6.68 1.31
CA LEU A 129 -17.44 -6.61 2.77
C LEU A 129 -18.81 -6.88 3.39
N LEU A 130 -19.87 -6.23 2.88
CA LEU A 130 -21.23 -6.47 3.39
C LEU A 130 -21.67 -7.91 3.19
N TRP A 131 -21.36 -8.53 2.06
CA TRP A 131 -21.64 -9.94 1.85
C TRP A 131 -20.97 -10.81 2.91
N LYS A 132 -19.65 -10.67 3.13
CA LYS A 132 -18.93 -11.46 4.15
C LYS A 132 -19.51 -11.29 5.56
N LEU A 133 -19.93 -10.07 5.91
CA LEU A 133 -20.41 -9.77 7.26
C LEU A 133 -21.89 -10.15 7.47
N THR A 134 -22.72 -10.07 6.44
CA THR A 134 -24.17 -10.34 6.55
C THR A 134 -24.55 -11.75 6.11
N GLY A 135 -23.85 -12.32 5.13
CA GLY A 135 -24.25 -13.51 4.40
C GLY A 135 -25.35 -13.27 3.34
N ASP A 136 -25.82 -12.03 3.14
CA ASP A 136 -26.84 -11.71 2.13
C ASP A 136 -26.21 -11.75 0.73
N THR A 137 -26.65 -12.73 -0.07
CA THR A 137 -26.13 -12.96 -1.43
C THR A 137 -26.45 -11.83 -2.39
N LYS A 138 -27.43 -10.95 -2.11
CA LYS A 138 -27.70 -9.79 -2.97
C LYS A 138 -26.50 -8.86 -3.08
N TYR A 139 -25.74 -8.70 -1.99
CA TYR A 139 -24.51 -7.91 -2.02
C TYR A 139 -23.45 -8.60 -2.87
N ALA A 140 -23.30 -9.93 -2.73
CA ALA A 140 -22.38 -10.72 -3.54
C ALA A 140 -22.71 -10.66 -5.03
N ASP A 141 -23.97 -10.90 -5.39
CA ASP A 141 -24.47 -10.87 -6.77
C ASP A 141 -24.25 -9.49 -7.41
N THR A 142 -24.45 -8.41 -6.65
CA THR A 142 -24.20 -7.04 -7.12
C THR A 142 -22.70 -6.77 -7.28
N SER A 143 -21.86 -7.24 -6.36
CA SER A 143 -20.40 -7.10 -6.45
C SER A 143 -19.88 -7.80 -7.71
N ILE A 144 -20.19 -9.09 -7.92
CA ILE A 144 -19.74 -9.83 -9.11
C ILE A 144 -20.33 -9.26 -10.41
N LYS A 145 -21.54 -8.69 -10.40
CA LYS A 145 -22.11 -7.99 -11.56
C LYS A 145 -21.20 -6.83 -11.98
N ILE A 146 -20.68 -6.05 -11.03
CA ILE A 146 -19.77 -4.94 -11.31
C ILE A 146 -18.43 -5.48 -11.85
N LEU A 147 -17.83 -6.44 -11.14
CA LEU A 147 -16.53 -7.03 -11.50
C LEU A 147 -16.56 -7.65 -12.91
N ASN A 148 -17.59 -8.44 -13.21
CA ASN A 148 -17.77 -9.07 -14.52
C ASN A 148 -18.04 -8.05 -15.63
N ALA A 149 -18.77 -6.98 -15.35
CA ALA A 149 -19.06 -5.94 -16.33
C ALA A 149 -17.77 -5.21 -16.77
N TRP A 150 -16.89 -4.89 -15.82
CA TRP A 150 -15.59 -4.28 -16.12
C TRP A 150 -14.66 -5.24 -16.86
N ALA A 151 -14.53 -6.49 -16.39
CA ALA A 151 -13.69 -7.49 -17.05
C ALA A 151 -14.11 -7.80 -18.49
N LYS A 152 -15.42 -7.68 -18.79
CA LYS A 152 -15.95 -7.88 -20.14
C LYS A 152 -15.68 -6.73 -21.10
N VAL A 153 -15.64 -5.49 -20.60
CA VAL A 153 -15.67 -4.27 -21.44
C VAL A 153 -14.32 -3.57 -21.50
N CYS A 154 -13.63 -3.43 -20.37
CA CYS A 154 -12.43 -2.62 -20.27
C CYS A 154 -11.21 -3.34 -20.83
N LYS A 155 -10.49 -2.66 -21.71
CA LYS A 155 -9.35 -3.19 -22.48
C LYS A 155 -8.03 -2.53 -22.12
N GLU A 156 -8.05 -1.29 -21.62
CA GLU A 156 -6.82 -0.56 -21.27
C GLU A 156 -7.04 0.56 -20.25
N VAL A 157 -5.95 0.89 -19.54
CA VAL A 157 -5.80 2.11 -18.74
C VAL A 157 -4.81 3.03 -19.46
N THR A 158 -5.25 4.23 -19.84
CA THR A 158 -4.47 5.08 -20.77
C THR A 158 -4.63 6.58 -20.51
N SER A 159 -3.66 7.36 -20.95
CA SER A 159 -3.65 8.83 -21.00
C SER A 159 -2.44 9.26 -21.84
N ASN A 160 -2.43 10.51 -22.29
CA ASN A 160 -1.27 11.14 -22.91
C ASN A 160 -0.22 11.62 -21.89
N ASP A 161 -0.60 11.73 -20.61
CA ASP A 161 0.32 11.95 -19.51
C ASP A 161 0.40 10.71 -18.61
N SER A 162 1.20 10.76 -17.54
CA SER A 162 1.45 9.61 -16.66
C SER A 162 0.33 9.28 -15.67
N ASN A 163 -0.71 10.11 -15.51
CA ASN A 163 -1.76 9.92 -14.50
C ASN A 163 -2.52 8.59 -14.64
N HIS A 164 -2.50 7.97 -15.82
CA HIS A 164 -3.03 6.62 -16.01
C HIS A 164 -2.31 5.56 -15.13
N MET A 165 -1.07 5.81 -14.68
CA MET A 165 -0.38 4.94 -13.72
C MET A 165 -0.95 5.05 -12.30
N LEU A 166 -1.45 6.23 -11.91
CA LEU A 166 -2.20 6.36 -10.66
C LEU A 166 -3.56 5.65 -10.75
N ALA A 167 -4.21 5.68 -11.91
CA ALA A 167 -5.44 4.91 -12.12
C ALA A 167 -5.18 3.40 -12.05
N ALA A 168 -4.11 2.93 -12.69
CA ALA A 168 -3.72 1.52 -12.64
C ALA A 168 -3.40 1.06 -11.20
N GLY A 169 -2.66 1.87 -10.45
CA GLY A 169 -2.38 1.64 -9.05
C GLY A 169 -3.64 1.63 -8.17
N ALA A 170 -4.31 2.78 -8.03
CA ALA A 170 -5.40 2.94 -7.07
C ALA A 170 -6.63 2.06 -7.40
N GLN A 171 -7.06 2.02 -8.66
CA GLN A 171 -8.26 1.26 -9.04
C GLN A 171 -7.95 -0.23 -9.24
N GLY A 172 -6.77 -0.58 -9.74
CA GLY A 172 -6.36 -1.98 -9.81
C GLY A 172 -6.26 -2.61 -8.41
N TYR A 173 -5.74 -1.87 -7.44
CA TYR A 173 -5.71 -2.25 -6.03
C TYR A 173 -7.11 -2.54 -5.48
N THR A 174 -8.07 -1.64 -5.73
CA THR A 174 -9.44 -1.76 -5.21
C THR A 174 -10.22 -2.90 -5.88
N PHE A 175 -10.13 -3.03 -7.21
CA PHE A 175 -10.74 -4.13 -7.94
C PHE A 175 -10.17 -5.49 -7.53
N ALA A 176 -8.84 -5.59 -7.35
CA ALA A 176 -8.20 -6.83 -6.93
C ALA A 176 -8.72 -7.28 -5.57
N ASN A 177 -8.81 -6.40 -4.57
CA ASN A 177 -9.31 -6.75 -3.24
C ASN A 177 -10.80 -7.12 -3.24
N ALA A 178 -11.64 -6.46 -4.04
CA ALA A 178 -13.02 -6.87 -4.23
C ALA A 178 -13.12 -8.29 -4.83
N GLY A 179 -12.34 -8.56 -5.88
CA GLY A 179 -12.28 -9.89 -6.49
C GLY A 179 -11.70 -10.95 -5.56
N GLU A 180 -10.77 -10.58 -4.70
CA GLU A 180 -10.14 -11.47 -3.72
C GLU A 180 -11.16 -11.96 -2.69
N ILE A 181 -11.93 -11.05 -2.10
CA ILE A 181 -13.03 -11.39 -1.20
C ILE A 181 -14.09 -12.21 -1.94
N MET A 182 -14.51 -11.77 -3.12
CA MET A 182 -15.57 -12.42 -3.89
C MET A 182 -15.17 -13.79 -4.45
N SER A 183 -13.88 -14.10 -4.57
CA SER A 183 -13.39 -15.40 -5.07
C SER A 183 -13.91 -16.58 -4.27
N THR A 184 -14.29 -16.37 -3.01
CA THR A 184 -14.87 -17.40 -2.14
C THR A 184 -16.40 -17.52 -2.27
N TYR A 185 -17.05 -16.71 -3.11
CA TYR A 185 -18.49 -16.78 -3.32
C TYR A 185 -18.83 -17.85 -4.36
N SER A 186 -19.52 -18.90 -3.93
CA SER A 186 -19.89 -20.01 -4.82
C SER A 186 -20.83 -19.64 -5.97
N GLY A 187 -21.48 -18.47 -5.90
CA GLY A 187 -22.32 -17.93 -6.98
C GLY A 187 -21.53 -17.26 -8.11
N TRP A 188 -20.22 -17.01 -7.94
CA TRP A 188 -19.39 -16.50 -9.02
C TRP A 188 -19.02 -17.64 -9.98
N ALA A 189 -19.53 -17.59 -11.21
CA ALA A 189 -19.22 -18.60 -12.21
C ALA A 189 -17.69 -18.70 -12.42
N ALA A 190 -17.14 -19.91 -12.40
CA ALA A 190 -15.71 -20.14 -12.49
C ALA A 190 -15.06 -19.52 -13.76
N ASN A 191 -15.79 -19.51 -14.88
CA ASN A 191 -15.35 -18.86 -16.12
C ASN A 191 -15.28 -17.33 -15.97
N ASP A 192 -16.24 -16.72 -15.27
CA ASP A 192 -16.25 -15.28 -15.03
C ASP A 192 -15.14 -14.88 -14.06
N LEU A 193 -14.91 -15.66 -12.99
CA LEU A 193 -13.76 -15.45 -12.10
C LEU A 193 -12.44 -15.57 -12.86
N THR A 194 -12.29 -16.58 -13.73
CA THR A 194 -11.10 -16.75 -14.57
C THR A 194 -10.91 -15.55 -15.51
N ALA A 195 -11.99 -15.08 -16.13
CA ALA A 195 -11.96 -13.90 -17.00
C ALA A 195 -11.57 -12.63 -16.23
N PHE A 196 -12.09 -12.46 -15.02
CA PHE A 196 -11.73 -11.35 -14.14
C PHE A 196 -10.26 -11.38 -13.72
N LYS A 197 -9.77 -12.53 -13.24
CA LYS A 197 -8.35 -12.76 -12.91
C LYS A 197 -7.44 -12.40 -14.08
N LYS A 198 -7.80 -12.87 -15.29
CA LYS A 198 -7.10 -12.55 -16.53
C LYS A 198 -7.14 -11.05 -16.85
N TRP A 199 -8.30 -10.41 -16.74
CA TRP A 199 -8.44 -8.97 -16.97
C TRP A 199 -7.52 -8.15 -16.08
N MET A 200 -7.42 -8.50 -14.78
CA MET A 200 -6.48 -7.85 -13.87
C MET A 200 -5.02 -8.00 -14.31
N LYS A 201 -4.62 -9.20 -14.78
CA LYS A 201 -3.28 -9.47 -15.31
C LYS A 201 -2.98 -8.82 -16.66
N ASP A 202 -3.99 -8.61 -17.50
CA ASP A 202 -3.80 -8.04 -18.84
C ASP A 202 -3.84 -6.50 -18.83
N VAL A 203 -4.73 -5.91 -18.04
CA VAL A 203 -5.05 -4.46 -18.11
C VAL A 203 -4.28 -3.65 -17.08
N PHE A 204 -4.17 -4.14 -15.84
CA PHE A 204 -3.57 -3.40 -14.73
C PHE A 204 -2.13 -3.81 -14.45
N ALA A 205 -1.87 -5.12 -14.31
CA ALA A 205 -0.56 -5.62 -13.91
C ALA A 205 0.61 -5.12 -14.80
N PRO A 206 0.51 -5.06 -16.14
CA PRO A 206 1.61 -4.61 -16.97
C PRO A 206 1.90 -3.13 -16.77
N LYS A 207 0.88 -2.29 -16.54
CA LYS A 207 1.03 -0.87 -16.24
C LYS A 207 1.75 -0.66 -14.91
N ASN A 208 1.36 -1.39 -13.87
CA ASN A 208 1.99 -1.30 -12.56
C ASN A 208 3.46 -1.73 -12.62
N LEU A 209 3.75 -2.86 -13.25
CA LEU A 209 5.12 -3.37 -13.40
C LEU A 209 5.98 -2.41 -14.23
N ASP A 210 5.41 -1.88 -15.32
CA ASP A 210 6.07 -0.92 -16.19
C ASP A 210 6.45 0.36 -15.44
N PHE A 211 5.54 0.87 -14.61
CA PHE A 211 5.80 2.02 -13.76
C PHE A 211 6.95 1.75 -12.79
N MET A 212 6.90 0.65 -12.02
CA MET A 212 7.95 0.31 -11.04
C MET A 212 9.32 0.03 -11.69
N LYS A 213 9.36 -0.41 -12.96
CA LYS A 213 10.61 -0.71 -13.67
C LYS A 213 11.20 0.48 -14.43
N ARG A 214 10.35 1.31 -15.02
CA ARG A 214 10.78 2.33 -15.99
C ARG A 214 10.40 3.75 -15.62
N HIS A 215 9.50 3.94 -14.64
CA HIS A 215 8.99 5.25 -14.23
C HIS A 215 8.64 6.10 -15.47
N GLN A 216 7.85 5.55 -16.40
CA GLN A 216 7.49 6.22 -17.66
C GLN A 216 8.67 6.73 -18.52
N GLY A 217 9.81 6.05 -18.47
CA GLY A 217 11.02 6.44 -19.18
C GLY A 217 11.77 7.60 -18.53
N THR A 218 11.44 7.93 -17.29
CA THR A 218 12.13 8.93 -16.47
C THR A 218 13.04 8.25 -15.45
N CYS A 219 13.81 9.04 -14.71
CA CYS A 219 14.64 8.55 -13.63
C CYS A 219 13.80 8.03 -12.46
N SER A 220 14.31 7.06 -11.68
CA SER A 220 13.57 6.43 -10.59
C SER A 220 13.13 7.38 -9.47
N ASP A 221 13.79 8.54 -9.37
CA ASP A 221 13.48 9.57 -8.36
C ASP A 221 12.41 10.56 -8.83
N HIS A 222 11.98 10.48 -10.10
CA HIS A 222 11.09 11.46 -10.72
C HIS A 222 9.72 11.52 -10.08
N TYR A 223 9.14 10.40 -9.66
CA TYR A 223 7.79 10.37 -9.10
C TYR A 223 7.82 10.33 -7.57
N TRP A 224 6.89 11.05 -6.94
CA TRP A 224 6.71 10.98 -5.49
C TRP A 224 6.31 9.58 -5.01
N SER A 225 6.62 9.26 -3.75
CA SER A 225 6.47 7.90 -3.20
C SER A 225 5.06 7.34 -3.34
N ASN A 226 4.02 8.19 -3.29
CA ASN A 226 2.64 7.72 -3.43
C ASN A 226 2.41 6.95 -4.74
N TRP A 227 3.13 7.28 -5.82
CA TRP A 227 2.98 6.65 -7.13
C TRP A 227 3.48 5.20 -7.09
N ASP A 228 4.70 4.99 -6.58
CA ASP A 228 5.23 3.64 -6.37
C ASP A 228 4.31 2.83 -5.44
N LEU A 229 3.90 3.43 -4.31
CA LEU A 229 3.08 2.75 -3.30
C LEU A 229 1.74 2.24 -3.85
N VAL A 230 1.00 3.04 -4.63
CA VAL A 230 -0.27 2.56 -5.22
C VAL A 230 -0.05 1.48 -6.28
N ASN A 231 1.03 1.57 -7.06
CA ASN A 231 1.37 0.55 -8.06
C ASN A 231 1.84 -0.76 -7.40
N MET A 232 2.57 -0.68 -6.28
CA MET A 232 2.92 -1.83 -5.44
C MET A 232 1.66 -2.49 -4.85
N CYS A 233 0.74 -1.72 -4.27
CA CYS A 233 -0.53 -2.25 -3.75
C CYS A 233 -1.31 -3.00 -4.83
N SER A 234 -1.42 -2.41 -6.02
CA SER A 234 -2.14 -3.00 -7.16
C SER A 234 -1.48 -4.29 -7.63
N TYR A 235 -0.17 -4.25 -7.91
CA TYR A 235 0.56 -5.41 -8.40
C TYR A 235 0.58 -6.55 -7.38
N PHE A 236 0.70 -6.24 -6.09
CA PHE A 236 0.67 -7.22 -5.00
C PHE A 236 -0.71 -7.88 -4.88
N ALA A 237 -1.78 -7.09 -4.83
CA ALA A 237 -3.14 -7.60 -4.72
C ALA A 237 -3.54 -8.44 -5.94
N ILE A 238 -3.10 -8.04 -7.14
CA ILE A 238 -3.30 -8.83 -8.36
C ILE A 238 -2.51 -10.14 -8.29
N GLY A 239 -1.29 -10.12 -7.76
CA GLY A 239 -0.46 -11.31 -7.56
C GLY A 239 -1.13 -12.30 -6.61
N ILE A 240 -1.63 -11.83 -5.47
CA ILE A 240 -2.39 -12.64 -4.51
C ILE A 240 -3.64 -13.24 -5.17
N LEU A 241 -4.49 -12.41 -5.79
CA LEU A 241 -5.71 -12.86 -6.48
C LEU A 241 -5.41 -13.92 -7.55
N ASN A 242 -4.26 -13.80 -8.22
CA ASN A 242 -3.85 -14.72 -9.28
C ASN A 242 -3.03 -15.91 -8.82
N GLU A 243 -2.70 -16.00 -7.52
CA GLU A 243 -1.80 -17.00 -6.97
C GLU A 243 -0.43 -16.99 -7.69
N ASP A 244 0.07 -15.79 -7.99
CA ASP A 244 1.27 -15.56 -8.79
C ASP A 244 2.46 -15.18 -7.90
N ASP A 245 3.28 -16.19 -7.56
CA ASP A 245 4.43 -16.02 -6.68
C ASP A 245 5.44 -14.99 -7.20
N GLU A 246 5.62 -14.88 -8.52
CA GLU A 246 6.60 -13.96 -9.11
C GLU A 246 6.17 -12.51 -8.89
N MET A 247 4.86 -12.24 -9.03
CA MET A 247 4.30 -10.92 -8.73
C MET A 247 4.44 -10.56 -7.25
N VAL A 248 4.19 -11.51 -6.35
CA VAL A 248 4.33 -11.32 -4.90
C VAL A 248 5.79 -11.09 -4.51
N ASN A 249 6.71 -11.95 -4.97
CA ASN A 249 8.15 -11.80 -4.76
C ASN A 249 8.67 -10.45 -5.29
N PHE A 250 8.21 -10.00 -6.47
CA PHE A 250 8.60 -8.72 -7.02
C PHE A 250 8.28 -7.56 -6.08
N VAL A 251 7.07 -7.51 -5.51
CA VAL A 251 6.70 -6.41 -4.59
C VAL A 251 7.46 -6.50 -3.26
N VAL A 252 7.67 -7.71 -2.72
CA VAL A 252 8.50 -7.92 -1.53
C VAL A 252 9.90 -7.37 -1.76
N ASN A 253 10.55 -7.77 -2.85
CA ASN A 253 11.89 -7.30 -3.20
C ASN A 253 11.90 -5.79 -3.49
N TYR A 254 10.89 -5.26 -4.17
CA TYR A 254 10.78 -3.82 -4.45
C TYR A 254 10.58 -3.00 -3.17
N PHE A 255 9.86 -3.51 -2.17
CA PHE A 255 9.67 -2.80 -0.91
C PHE A 255 11.00 -2.62 -0.15
N TYR A 256 11.86 -3.65 -0.13
CA TYR A 256 13.14 -3.58 0.58
C TYR A 256 14.29 -3.00 -0.26
N ASN A 257 14.30 -3.25 -1.56
CA ASN A 257 15.43 -2.98 -2.45
C ASN A 257 15.00 -2.48 -3.85
N GLY A 258 13.82 -1.85 -3.95
CA GLY A 258 13.37 -1.23 -5.19
C GLY A 258 14.18 0.00 -5.58
N VAL A 259 13.88 0.57 -6.75
CA VAL A 259 14.59 1.76 -7.26
C VAL A 259 13.82 3.06 -7.01
N GLY A 260 12.49 3.02 -6.99
CA GLY A 260 11.62 4.20 -6.88
C GLY A 260 11.36 4.68 -5.45
N ASN A 261 10.69 5.82 -5.30
CA ASN A 261 10.52 6.46 -3.99
C ASN A 261 9.61 5.70 -3.01
N GLY A 262 8.92 4.64 -3.45
CA GLY A 262 8.11 3.76 -2.61
C GLY A 262 8.87 2.67 -1.85
N TYR A 263 10.13 2.36 -2.20
CA TYR A 263 10.90 1.39 -1.41
C TYR A 263 11.29 2.01 -0.07
N ILE A 264 11.35 1.20 0.99
CA ILE A 264 11.43 1.69 2.37
C ILE A 264 12.66 2.57 2.66
N GLY A 265 13.77 2.37 1.96
CA GLY A 265 14.97 3.19 2.12
C GLY A 265 14.93 4.56 1.44
N LYS A 266 14.01 4.80 0.49
CA LYS A 266 13.68 6.16 0.01
C LYS A 266 12.39 6.69 0.61
N LEU A 267 11.49 5.83 1.05
CA LEU A 267 10.25 6.26 1.69
C LEU A 267 10.53 6.99 3.01
N ILE A 268 11.52 6.51 3.78
CA ILE A 268 11.93 7.08 5.07
C ILE A 268 13.16 7.97 4.88
N GLN A 269 13.01 9.27 5.15
CA GLN A 269 14.05 10.29 4.91
C GLN A 269 14.77 10.74 6.19
N GLY A 270 14.29 10.33 7.36
CA GLY A 270 14.94 10.61 8.63
C GLY A 270 14.19 9.98 9.79
N THR A 271 14.90 9.67 10.87
CA THR A 271 14.34 9.21 12.14
C THR A 271 14.84 10.12 13.25
N PHE A 272 13.95 10.53 14.13
CA PHE A 272 14.18 11.56 15.14
C PHE A 272 13.52 11.15 16.44
N SER A 273 13.99 11.67 17.57
CA SER A 273 13.21 11.64 18.80
C SER A 273 11.95 12.51 18.65
N ASP A 274 10.84 12.07 19.24
CA ASP A 274 9.61 12.87 19.31
C ASP A 274 9.88 14.23 19.97
N PRO A 275 9.65 15.36 19.26
CA PRO A 275 9.93 16.70 19.78
C PRO A 275 9.05 17.10 20.96
N LEU A 276 7.95 16.37 21.23
CA LEU A 276 7.10 16.59 22.40
C LEU A 276 7.51 15.73 23.62
N GLY A 277 8.65 15.04 23.54
CA GLY A 277 9.26 14.38 24.69
C GLY A 277 8.55 13.10 25.15
N SER A 278 7.92 12.35 24.24
CA SER A 278 7.35 11.04 24.59
C SER A 278 8.39 9.97 24.93
N GLY A 279 9.66 10.19 24.56
CA GLY A 279 10.73 9.19 24.67
C GLY A 279 10.77 8.19 23.50
N GLU A 280 9.88 8.34 22.52
CA GLU A 280 9.79 7.49 21.33
C GLU A 280 10.45 8.15 20.10
N GLU A 281 10.68 7.34 19.06
CA GLU A 281 11.16 7.82 17.76
C GLU A 281 10.01 8.02 16.76
N ILE A 282 10.19 9.00 15.87
CA ILE A 282 9.29 9.34 14.76
C ILE A 282 10.10 9.44 13.47
N ALA A 283 9.49 9.13 12.32
CA ALA A 283 10.20 9.06 11.03
C ALA A 283 9.55 9.93 9.95
N GLN A 284 10.34 10.82 9.34
CA GLN A 284 9.92 11.65 8.22
C GLN A 284 9.72 10.78 6.99
N ASN A 285 8.54 10.87 6.35
CA ASN A 285 8.34 10.28 5.03
C ASN A 285 8.75 11.22 3.89
N GLN A 286 9.03 10.64 2.72
CA GLN A 286 9.48 11.31 1.50
C GLN A 286 8.60 12.51 1.08
N GLU A 287 7.30 12.48 1.35
CA GLU A 287 6.34 13.52 0.95
C GLU A 287 6.17 14.64 1.98
N SER A 288 6.80 14.52 3.16
CA SER A 288 6.55 15.39 4.31
C SER A 288 6.81 16.88 4.03
N GLY A 289 7.73 17.17 3.11
CA GLY A 289 8.07 18.55 2.70
C GLY A 289 7.22 19.10 1.54
N ARG A 290 6.47 18.24 0.82
CA ARG A 290 5.69 18.61 -0.36
C ARG A 290 4.36 19.26 0.01
N ASP A 291 3.46 18.48 0.60
CA ASP A 291 2.17 18.92 1.15
C ASP A 291 1.57 17.84 2.07
N GLN A 292 0.64 18.25 2.93
CA GLN A 292 0.07 17.35 3.93
C GLN A 292 -0.91 16.31 3.36
N GLY A 293 -1.58 16.63 2.24
CA GLY A 293 -2.48 15.69 1.58
C GLY A 293 -1.74 14.44 1.10
N HIS A 294 -0.56 14.62 0.50
CA HIS A 294 0.27 13.52 0.01
C HIS A 294 1.10 12.86 1.11
N ALA A 295 1.59 13.60 2.11
CA ALA A 295 2.22 12.98 3.29
C ALA A 295 1.26 12.03 4.00
N MET A 296 -0.01 12.43 4.18
CA MET A 296 -1.07 11.56 4.72
C MET A 296 -1.47 10.44 3.74
N MET A 297 -1.38 10.66 2.42
CA MET A 297 -1.62 9.61 1.42
C MET A 297 -0.59 8.49 1.54
N SER A 298 0.69 8.84 1.57
CA SER A 298 1.79 7.88 1.58
C SER A 298 1.72 6.98 2.79
N ILE A 299 1.39 7.49 3.98
CA ILE A 299 1.16 6.64 5.15
C ILE A 299 -0.07 5.74 4.99
N ALA A 300 -1.20 6.26 4.49
CA ALA A 300 -2.41 5.47 4.32
C ALA A 300 -2.21 4.31 3.33
N VAL A 301 -1.59 4.57 2.17
CA VAL A 301 -1.31 3.54 1.17
C VAL A 301 -0.25 2.56 1.67
N THR A 302 0.79 3.03 2.36
CA THR A 302 1.80 2.14 2.98
C THR A 302 1.18 1.22 4.02
N ALA A 303 0.28 1.74 4.87
CA ALA A 303 -0.42 0.91 5.86
C ALA A 303 -1.26 -0.18 5.20
N ASN A 304 -1.95 0.15 4.10
CA ASN A 304 -2.69 -0.82 3.29
C ASN A 304 -1.78 -1.91 2.68
N LEU A 305 -0.64 -1.51 2.11
CA LEU A 305 0.36 -2.45 1.59
C LEU A 305 0.87 -3.39 2.70
N CYS A 306 1.23 -2.84 3.85
CA CYS A 306 1.71 -3.61 5.00
C CYS A 306 0.64 -4.58 5.52
N GLN A 307 -0.63 -4.14 5.57
CA GLN A 307 -1.74 -4.99 5.99
C GLN A 307 -1.92 -6.17 5.04
N MET A 308 -1.93 -5.94 3.72
CA MET A 308 -2.01 -7.04 2.75
C MET A 308 -0.85 -8.03 2.90
N ALA A 309 0.38 -7.53 3.04
CA ALA A 309 1.55 -8.38 3.20
C ALA A 309 1.47 -9.19 4.50
N TYR A 310 1.03 -8.56 5.59
CA TYR A 310 0.86 -9.23 6.87
C TYR A 310 -0.27 -10.27 6.87
N THR A 311 -1.39 -10.02 6.20
CA THR A 311 -2.44 -11.04 6.02
C THR A 311 -1.89 -12.25 5.27
N LEU A 312 -1.10 -12.04 4.20
CA LEU A 312 -0.46 -13.13 3.47
C LEU A 312 0.59 -13.87 4.32
N LEU A 313 1.31 -13.17 5.19
CA LEU A 313 2.25 -13.76 6.15
C LEU A 313 1.55 -14.76 7.08
N GLN A 314 0.30 -14.52 7.47
CA GLN A 314 -0.44 -15.45 8.32
C GLN A 314 -0.69 -16.81 7.65
N CYS A 315 -0.71 -16.86 6.32
CA CYS A 315 -0.73 -18.10 5.55
C CYS A 315 0.68 -18.65 5.27
N ASN A 316 1.72 -17.82 5.40
CA ASN A 316 3.09 -18.11 4.97
C ASN A 316 4.12 -17.70 6.05
N PRO A 317 4.05 -18.25 7.28
CA PRO A 317 4.80 -17.74 8.43
C PRO A 317 6.33 -17.87 8.31
N THR A 318 6.82 -18.67 7.36
CA THR A 318 8.26 -18.86 7.10
C THR A 318 8.84 -17.77 6.19
N VAL A 319 8.02 -16.98 5.50
CA VAL A 319 8.47 -15.88 4.63
C VAL A 319 8.39 -14.58 5.41
N THR A 320 9.29 -14.41 6.38
CA THR A 320 9.25 -13.29 7.34
C THR A 320 9.39 -11.91 6.69
N GLN A 321 9.90 -11.85 5.46
CA GLN A 321 9.97 -10.63 4.65
C GLN A 321 8.57 -10.09 4.27
N LEU A 322 7.49 -10.86 4.45
CA LEU A 322 6.13 -10.32 4.32
C LEU A 322 5.74 -9.41 5.51
N ASP A 323 6.46 -9.41 6.63
CA ASP A 323 6.22 -8.48 7.74
C ASP A 323 6.79 -7.08 7.45
N PHE A 324 6.15 -6.36 6.52
CA PHE A 324 6.54 -4.99 6.18
C PHE A 324 6.39 -4.03 7.37
N PHE A 325 5.52 -4.33 8.34
CA PHE A 325 5.41 -3.54 9.56
C PHE A 325 6.65 -3.68 10.46
N ALA A 326 7.41 -4.78 10.37
CA ALA A 326 8.66 -4.94 11.12
C ALA A 326 9.87 -4.26 10.46
N ALA A 327 9.74 -3.85 9.19
CA ALA A 327 10.85 -3.38 8.40
C ALA A 327 11.52 -2.14 9.00
N LYS A 328 12.86 -2.12 8.94
CA LYS A 328 13.74 -1.05 9.44
C LYS A 328 13.37 -0.60 10.87
N ASP A 329 13.30 -1.56 11.79
CA ASP A 329 12.95 -1.33 13.20
C ASP A 329 11.61 -0.58 13.35
N ASN A 330 10.55 -1.18 12.77
CA ASN A 330 9.20 -0.61 12.74
C ASN A 330 9.14 0.82 12.17
N ALA A 331 9.93 1.14 11.13
CA ALA A 331 9.98 2.49 10.56
C ALA A 331 8.60 2.97 10.07
N ILE A 332 7.71 2.06 9.68
CA ILE A 332 6.33 2.41 9.29
C ILE A 332 5.50 2.89 10.49
N MET A 333 5.74 2.36 11.71
CA MET A 333 5.16 2.89 12.94
C MET A 333 5.60 4.32 13.18
N LYS A 334 6.93 4.53 13.15
CA LYS A 334 7.57 5.83 13.36
C LYS A 334 7.11 6.85 12.30
N MET A 335 6.92 6.40 11.06
CA MET A 335 6.35 7.18 9.96
C MET A 335 4.91 7.63 10.23
N GLY A 336 4.10 6.71 10.77
CA GLY A 336 2.75 6.99 11.25
C GLY A 336 2.75 8.06 12.34
N GLU A 337 3.60 7.89 13.35
CA GLU A 337 3.71 8.84 14.47
C GLU A 337 4.11 10.24 14.00
N TYR A 338 5.12 10.36 13.13
CA TYR A 338 5.56 11.65 12.58
C TYR A 338 4.42 12.37 11.85
N THR A 339 3.75 11.64 10.96
CA THR A 339 2.69 12.19 10.11
C THR A 339 1.47 12.58 10.95
N ALA A 340 1.11 11.74 11.93
CA ALA A 340 0.01 12.00 12.85
C ALA A 340 0.31 13.19 13.76
N LEU A 341 1.50 13.25 14.37
CA LEU A 341 1.91 14.36 15.24
C LEU A 341 1.72 15.70 14.55
N PHE A 342 2.20 15.83 13.31
CA PHE A 342 2.03 17.06 12.57
C PHE A 342 0.56 17.31 12.20
N ASN A 343 -0.25 16.29 11.89
CA ASN A 343 -1.64 16.53 11.46
C ASN A 343 -2.67 16.59 12.60
N LEU A 344 -2.32 16.31 13.84
CA LEU A 344 -3.29 16.22 14.94
C LEU A 344 -3.52 17.54 15.67
N ARG A 345 -4.77 17.71 16.13
CA ARG A 345 -5.16 18.71 17.13
C ARG A 345 -5.51 18.06 18.46
N ASN A 346 -5.39 18.83 19.54
CA ASN A 346 -5.69 18.37 20.91
C ASN A 346 -7.17 18.40 21.30
N GLY A 347 -8.09 18.77 20.40
CA GLY A 347 -9.52 18.64 20.63
C GLY A 347 -9.95 17.17 20.70
N SER A 348 -11.11 16.88 21.29
CA SER A 348 -11.69 15.52 21.37
C SER A 348 -12.68 15.21 20.23
N ASP A 349 -12.81 16.11 19.26
CA ASP A 349 -13.73 15.94 18.14
C ASP A 349 -13.24 14.91 17.11
N GLN A 350 -14.18 14.29 16.41
CA GLN A 350 -13.90 13.28 15.39
C GLN A 350 -13.29 13.89 14.11
N LEU A 351 -13.64 15.13 13.75
CA LEU A 351 -13.21 15.75 12.49
C LEU A 351 -11.81 16.39 12.57
N ASN A 352 -11.14 16.28 13.71
CA ASN A 352 -9.84 16.92 13.95
C ASN A 352 -9.86 18.44 13.69
N ALA A 353 -11.00 19.08 13.96
CA ALA A 353 -11.27 20.49 13.72
C ALA A 353 -11.12 21.34 14.99
N ALA A 354 -11.34 20.76 16.17
CA ALA A 354 -11.30 21.49 17.43
C ALA A 354 -9.91 21.48 18.08
N GLY A 355 -9.64 22.49 18.91
CA GLY A 355 -8.38 22.62 19.64
C GLY A 355 -7.22 23.17 18.80
N SER A 356 -6.03 23.10 19.38
CA SER A 356 -4.78 23.57 18.79
C SER A 356 -3.98 22.41 18.20
N TRP A 357 -3.15 22.68 17.19
CA TRP A 357 -2.18 21.72 16.65
C TRP A 357 -1.28 21.17 17.77
N LEU A 358 -0.95 19.88 17.73
CA LEU A 358 -0.06 19.26 18.72
C LEU A 358 1.38 19.77 18.61
N ALA A 359 1.87 19.99 17.40
CA ALA A 359 3.19 20.53 17.11
C ALA A 359 3.10 21.71 16.13
N THR A 360 3.99 22.68 16.21
CA THR A 360 4.18 23.69 15.15
C THR A 360 5.13 23.16 14.08
N LYS A 361 5.21 23.85 12.94
CA LYS A 361 6.16 23.54 11.87
C LYS A 361 7.61 23.57 12.37
N GLU A 362 7.94 24.54 13.22
CA GLU A 362 9.28 24.75 13.78
C GLU A 362 9.68 23.66 14.77
N GLN A 363 8.69 22.99 15.39
CA GLN A 363 8.93 21.86 16.28
C GLN A 363 9.15 20.54 15.54
N MET A 364 8.71 20.44 14.28
CA MET A 364 8.88 19.19 13.53
C MET A 364 10.32 19.04 13.05
N PRO A 365 11.04 17.98 13.49
CA PRO A 365 12.38 17.72 12.98
C PRO A 365 12.30 17.31 11.51
N PHE A 366 13.29 17.71 10.70
CA PHE A 366 13.29 17.47 9.27
C PHE A 366 14.72 17.38 8.74
N ASN A 367 15.04 16.28 8.06
CA ASN A 367 16.24 16.17 7.24
C ASN A 367 15.96 16.85 5.91
N ARG A 368 16.88 17.71 5.47
CA ARG A 368 16.85 18.30 4.12
C ARG A 368 16.61 17.18 3.10
N TYR A 369 15.57 17.36 2.29
CA TYR A 369 15.20 16.41 1.26
C TYR A 369 15.34 17.05 -0.11
N GLU A 370 16.11 16.40 -0.97
CA GLU A 370 16.37 16.83 -2.34
C GLU A 370 15.57 15.96 -3.30
N TYR A 371 14.39 16.44 -3.67
CA TYR A 371 13.54 15.76 -4.63
C TYR A 371 14.02 16.04 -6.05
N CYS A 372 14.52 15.01 -6.72
CA CYS A 372 15.01 15.07 -8.10
C CYS A 372 15.94 16.27 -8.39
N VAL A 373 16.74 16.69 -7.40
CA VAL A 373 17.80 17.68 -7.62
C VAL A 373 18.94 16.95 -8.31
N ASP A 374 19.39 17.47 -9.46
CA ASP A 374 20.44 16.86 -10.28
C ASP A 374 20.19 15.39 -10.66
N CYS A 375 18.93 14.94 -10.62
CA CYS A 375 18.56 13.56 -10.95
C CYS A 375 18.83 13.22 -12.41
N SER A 376 18.87 11.95 -12.80
CA SER A 376 19.25 11.53 -14.17
C SER A 376 18.20 11.78 -15.26
N CYS A 377 17.08 12.42 -14.93
CA CYS A 377 16.01 12.74 -15.86
C CYS A 377 16.45 13.66 -17.02
N ALA A 378 15.82 13.54 -18.19
CA ALA A 378 16.17 14.34 -19.38
C ALA A 378 15.81 15.83 -19.20
N ASP A 379 14.60 16.09 -18.68
CA ASP A 379 14.22 17.41 -18.17
C ASP A 379 14.72 17.55 -16.72
N LYS A 380 15.19 18.75 -16.34
CA LYS A 380 15.68 19.06 -14.98
C LYS A 380 14.79 20.08 -14.24
N ASN A 381 13.68 20.51 -14.84
CA ASN A 381 12.85 21.61 -14.31
C ASN A 381 11.80 21.19 -13.25
N HIS A 382 11.93 20.00 -12.68
CA HIS A 382 10.96 19.44 -11.73
C HIS A 382 11.56 19.12 -10.35
N GLY A 383 12.84 19.44 -10.12
CA GLY A 383 13.48 19.25 -8.82
C GLY A 383 12.98 20.25 -7.77
N ALA A 384 12.97 19.84 -6.51
CA ALA A 384 12.64 20.68 -5.37
C ALA A 384 13.54 20.36 -4.17
N ILE A 385 13.92 21.39 -3.41
CA ILE A 385 14.65 21.23 -2.15
C ILE A 385 13.68 21.58 -1.02
N HIS A 386 13.45 20.62 -0.13
CA HIS A 386 12.67 20.83 1.08
C HIS A 386 13.59 20.87 2.29
N THR A 387 13.42 21.87 3.15
CA THR A 387 14.24 22.05 4.37
C THR A 387 13.41 22.02 5.65
N ALA A 388 12.09 21.82 5.53
CA ALA A 388 11.15 21.68 6.63
C ALA A 388 9.91 20.92 6.14
N VAL A 389 9.06 20.48 7.07
CA VAL A 389 7.72 19.99 6.72
C VAL A 389 6.93 21.05 5.95
N ALA A 390 5.99 20.60 5.13
CA ALA A 390 5.14 21.48 4.34
C ALA A 390 4.35 22.46 5.24
N ASP A 391 3.80 23.51 4.62
CA ASP A 391 2.98 24.49 5.35
C ASP A 391 1.64 23.89 5.84
N ASP A 392 0.86 24.73 6.53
CA ASP A 392 -0.43 24.33 7.11
C ASP A 392 -1.54 24.14 6.05
N ASN A 393 -1.27 24.34 4.75
CA ASN A 393 -2.29 24.16 3.71
C ASN A 393 -2.68 22.68 3.62
N GLY A 394 -3.98 22.41 3.78
CA GLY A 394 -4.52 21.05 3.76
C GLY A 394 -4.17 20.19 4.99
N ARG A 395 -3.48 20.76 5.99
CA ARG A 395 -3.11 20.09 7.24
C ARG A 395 -4.34 19.66 8.05
N GLY A 396 -4.27 18.49 8.66
CA GLY A 396 -5.29 17.97 9.57
C GLY A 396 -6.50 17.30 8.92
N ASN A 397 -6.55 17.23 7.59
CA ASN A 397 -7.53 16.43 6.84
C ASN A 397 -7.20 14.93 6.95
N LEU A 398 -7.45 14.35 8.13
CA LEU A 398 -7.16 12.95 8.40
C LEU A 398 -7.87 12.03 7.41
N ARG A 399 -7.12 11.08 6.86
CA ARG A 399 -7.59 10.10 5.87
C ARG A 399 -7.79 8.73 6.56
N PRO A 400 -8.71 7.86 6.08
CA PRO A 400 -8.85 6.49 6.59
C PRO A 400 -7.53 5.70 6.47
N GLY A 401 -7.27 4.83 7.45
CA GLY A 401 -6.06 3.98 7.49
C GLY A 401 -5.30 3.98 8.82
N TRP A 402 -5.63 4.89 9.75
CA TRP A 402 -4.96 4.95 11.06
C TRP A 402 -5.25 3.73 11.94
N GLU A 403 -6.44 3.13 11.78
CA GLU A 403 -6.77 1.90 12.51
C GLU A 403 -5.81 0.76 12.18
N ILE A 404 -5.32 0.68 10.94
CA ILE A 404 -4.37 -0.36 10.52
C ILE A 404 -3.09 -0.28 11.36
N LEU A 405 -2.50 0.91 11.46
CA LEU A 405 -1.28 1.15 12.22
C LEU A 405 -1.49 0.87 13.70
N PHE A 406 -2.51 1.51 14.30
CA PHE A 406 -2.77 1.34 15.73
C PHE A 406 -3.04 -0.12 16.09
N ASN A 407 -3.92 -0.79 15.33
CA ASN A 407 -4.27 -2.17 15.60
C ASN A 407 -3.06 -3.10 15.46
N HIS A 408 -2.29 -2.96 14.39
CA HIS A 408 -1.13 -3.82 14.15
C HIS A 408 -0.13 -3.71 15.31
N TYR A 409 0.33 -2.50 15.64
CA TYR A 409 1.38 -2.35 16.66
C TYR A 409 0.87 -2.62 18.09
N ALA A 410 -0.31 -2.11 18.45
CA ALA A 410 -0.82 -2.22 19.82
C ALA A 410 -1.49 -3.57 20.12
N LYS A 411 -2.21 -4.16 19.16
CA LYS A 411 -3.06 -5.34 19.40
C LYS A 411 -2.49 -6.61 18.80
N VAL A 412 -1.85 -6.53 17.64
CA VAL A 412 -1.25 -7.69 16.97
C VAL A 412 0.17 -7.95 17.49
N LYS A 413 1.07 -6.97 17.37
CA LYS A 413 2.45 -7.04 17.93
C LYS A 413 2.51 -6.86 19.45
N LYS A 414 1.45 -6.30 20.06
CA LYS A 414 1.35 -6.07 21.51
C LYS A 414 2.50 -5.24 22.07
N LEU A 415 2.94 -4.24 21.31
CA LEU A 415 3.89 -3.25 21.82
C LEU A 415 3.24 -2.45 22.97
N GLY A 416 4.04 -1.99 23.93
CA GLY A 416 3.57 -1.19 25.06
C GLY A 416 3.51 0.32 24.77
N SER A 417 4.22 0.78 23.74
CA SER A 417 4.39 2.19 23.38
C SER A 417 4.77 2.34 21.89
N GLY A 418 5.04 3.58 21.44
CA GLY A 418 5.45 3.89 20.07
C GLY A 418 4.32 4.20 19.07
N TYR A 419 3.05 4.16 19.49
CA TYR A 419 1.87 4.39 18.63
C TYR A 419 0.90 5.45 19.19
N LYS A 420 1.42 6.40 19.98
CA LYS A 420 0.61 7.39 20.69
C LYS A 420 -0.22 8.23 19.72
N TYR A 421 0.41 8.80 18.69
CA TYR A 421 -0.27 9.71 17.77
C TYR A 421 -1.12 8.95 16.76
N ALA A 422 -0.69 7.79 16.29
CA ALA A 422 -1.50 6.89 15.47
C ALA A 422 -2.78 6.47 16.20
N LYS A 423 -2.69 6.17 17.51
CA LYS A 423 -3.88 5.92 18.35
C LYS A 423 -4.80 7.14 18.40
N MET A 424 -4.28 8.34 18.65
CA MET A 424 -5.08 9.57 18.68
C MET A 424 -5.78 9.82 17.34
N ALA A 425 -5.10 9.60 16.22
CA ALA A 425 -5.67 9.72 14.89
C ALA A 425 -6.76 8.67 14.64
N ALA A 426 -6.54 7.42 15.04
CA ALA A 426 -7.56 6.37 14.96
C ALA A 426 -8.78 6.70 15.84
N ASP A 427 -8.58 7.12 17.09
CA ASP A 427 -9.65 7.50 18.01
C ASP A 427 -10.53 8.63 17.44
N LYS A 428 -9.91 9.67 16.84
CA LYS A 428 -10.64 10.73 16.14
C LYS A 428 -11.39 10.19 14.94
N MET A 429 -10.73 9.35 14.14
CA MET A 429 -11.32 8.83 12.92
C MET A 429 -12.51 7.92 13.18
N ARG A 430 -12.57 7.10 14.24
CA ARG A 430 -13.69 6.17 14.48
C ARG A 430 -15.07 6.84 14.61
N PRO A 431 -16.12 6.37 13.90
CA PRO A 431 -16.08 5.46 12.74
C PRO A 431 -15.38 6.13 11.54
N GLU A 432 -14.29 5.52 11.03
CA GLU A 432 -13.42 6.14 10.02
C GLU A 432 -14.04 6.24 8.63
N GLY A 433 -14.93 5.31 8.29
CA GLY A 433 -15.53 5.17 6.97
C GLY A 433 -14.56 4.71 5.88
N GLY A 434 -15.09 4.67 4.67
CA GLY A 434 -14.31 4.67 3.44
C GLY A 434 -14.81 5.78 2.54
N VAL A 435 -14.70 5.58 1.23
CA VAL A 435 -15.32 6.52 0.28
C VAL A 435 -16.85 6.41 0.33
N ASP A 436 -17.52 7.54 0.55
CA ASP A 436 -18.98 7.66 0.54
C ASP A 436 -19.42 9.05 0.03
N GLY A 437 -20.71 9.20 -0.26
CA GLY A 437 -21.31 10.51 -0.58
C GLY A 437 -21.64 11.37 0.64
N GLY A 438 -21.32 10.88 1.84
CA GLY A 438 -21.73 11.35 3.16
C GLY A 438 -20.72 12.26 3.86
N SER A 439 -19.73 12.76 3.13
CA SER A 439 -18.97 14.00 3.39
C SER A 439 -17.72 13.97 4.30
N ARG A 440 -17.35 12.86 4.95
CA ARG A 440 -16.18 12.90 5.86
C ARG A 440 -14.83 12.91 5.14
N TYR A 441 -14.68 12.05 4.12
CA TYR A 441 -13.44 11.91 3.35
C TYR A 441 -13.55 12.48 1.92
N GLY A 442 -14.74 12.99 1.57
CA GLY A 442 -15.05 13.59 0.29
C GLY A 442 -15.31 12.57 -0.82
N THR A 443 -15.65 13.08 -2.00
CA THR A 443 -15.94 12.31 -3.21
C THR A 443 -15.01 12.65 -4.38
N ASN A 444 -13.90 13.36 -4.08
CA ASN A 444 -12.88 13.67 -5.06
C ASN A 444 -12.01 12.43 -5.37
N SER A 445 -11.12 12.54 -6.35
CA SER A 445 -10.29 11.42 -6.77
C SER A 445 -9.44 10.84 -5.62
N GLY A 446 -8.87 11.70 -4.78
CA GLY A 446 -8.07 11.30 -3.63
C GLY A 446 -8.82 10.43 -2.62
N ALA A 447 -10.14 10.54 -2.54
CA ALA A 447 -10.94 9.71 -1.64
C ALA A 447 -10.93 8.21 -2.02
N PHE A 448 -10.58 7.88 -3.27
CA PHE A 448 -10.59 6.52 -3.81
C PHE A 448 -9.18 5.93 -3.98
N ASP A 449 -8.14 6.57 -3.44
CA ASP A 449 -6.78 6.06 -3.53
C ASP A 449 -6.45 4.99 -2.45
N GLN A 450 -7.35 4.78 -1.48
CA GLN A 450 -7.28 3.73 -0.46
C GLN A 450 -8.65 3.11 -0.14
N LEU A 451 -8.67 2.00 0.60
CA LEU A 451 -9.88 1.20 0.84
C LEU A 451 -10.78 1.70 1.99
N GLY A 452 -10.20 2.10 3.12
CA GLY A 452 -10.94 2.44 4.36
C GLY A 452 -11.52 1.23 5.10
N TRP A 453 -12.50 1.47 5.98
CA TRP A 453 -13.24 0.46 6.75
C TRP A 453 -12.42 -0.38 7.75
N GLY A 454 -11.23 0.08 8.12
CA GLY A 454 -10.39 -0.50 9.15
C GLY A 454 -11.03 -0.47 10.53
N THR A 455 -11.81 0.56 10.89
CA THR A 455 -12.56 0.54 12.17
C THR A 455 -13.46 -0.69 12.27
N LEU A 456 -14.16 -1.05 11.18
CA LEU A 456 -15.04 -2.21 11.11
C LEU A 456 -14.25 -3.51 11.21
N MET A 457 -13.19 -3.61 10.40
CA MET A 457 -12.50 -4.87 10.17
C MET A 457 -11.38 -5.16 11.17
N LEU A 458 -10.79 -4.15 11.80
CA LEU A 458 -9.58 -4.30 12.61
C LEU A 458 -9.77 -3.94 14.08
N TYR A 459 -10.63 -2.97 14.42
CA TYR A 459 -10.75 -2.45 15.80
C TYR A 459 -10.95 -3.55 16.86
N ARG A 460 -10.26 -3.36 18.00
CA ARG A 460 -10.30 -4.19 19.20
C ARG A 460 -10.17 -3.28 20.42
N GLU A 461 -11.02 -3.49 21.44
CA GLU A 461 -10.94 -2.78 22.72
C GLU A 461 -9.62 -3.06 23.46
#